data_AF-A0AB39M3I9-F1
#
_entry.id   AF-A0AB39M3I9-F1
#
_cell.length_a   1.000
_cell.length_b   1.000
_cell.length_c   1.000
_cell.angle_alpha   90.00
_cell.angle_beta   90.00
_cell.angle_gamma   90.00
#
_symmetry.space_group_name_H-M   'P 1'
#
loop_
_entity.id
_entity.type
_entity.pdbx_description
1 polymer ?
#
loop_
_entity_poly.entity_id
_entity_poly.type
_entity_poly.pdbx_seq_one_letter_code
_entity_poly.pdbx_strand_id
1 'polypeptide(L)'
;MGEKVVAGPFELADRQRYRAKLGRCLTGLERLLAEKRFDRPKNLMGLEIELNLVGSDGMPRMLNGEVLERIASRDFQTELAMFNLEVNIAPHRLDGRVFDRLAEEIRTSLAYAHRKAGEVDAGILMIGILPTLDRDDLVSSNLSAVDRYTLLNDQIVAARGEDFVLDIEGVEHLTCTSGSIAPEAACTSVQLHLQVTPDRFADVWNAAQAVAAVQVAVGANSPFLFGRELWRESRPPLFQQATDTRPPELQAQGVRPRTWFGERWVTSAYDLFEENLRYFPPLLPIHDDEEPLDVLDEGGIPSLAELVLHNGTVYRWNRPVYGIADGVPHLRVENRVLPAGPTVTDVIANTAFYYGVVRALAEESRPVWTRLPFEAAAANFDTACRDGIDARLVWPRRGRLGGTTEIDAVTLVRDELLPLAEAGLDAWGVEPADRDLYLGVIDERCRRRANGATWQAATFHQALEQGLSREAALAATTRRYSELMHLGEPVHTWPVGLPEPAPLG
;
A
#
# COMPACT_ATOMS: atom_id res chain seq x y z
N MET A 1 -7.52 -6.96 -8.30
CA MET A 1 -7.79 -8.14 -7.46
C MET A 1 -7.28 -9.41 -8.14
N GLY A 2 -6.49 -10.30 -7.52
CA GLY A 2 -5.85 -11.43 -8.19
C GLY A 2 -6.79 -12.49 -8.79
N GLU A 3 -6.58 -12.86 -10.06
CA GLU A 3 -7.25 -14.02 -10.69
C GLU A 3 -7.04 -15.31 -9.89
N LYS A 4 -8.11 -16.13 -9.85
CA LYS A 4 -8.05 -17.50 -9.32
C LYS A 4 -7.21 -18.36 -10.26
N VAL A 5 -6.10 -18.85 -9.75
CA VAL A 5 -5.15 -19.68 -10.49
C VAL A 5 -5.29 -21.13 -10.03
N VAL A 6 -5.31 -22.07 -10.98
CA VAL A 6 -5.23 -23.51 -10.69
C VAL A 6 -3.75 -23.90 -10.57
N ALA A 7 -3.36 -24.51 -9.45
CA ALA A 7 -1.98 -24.95 -9.23
C ALA A 7 -1.63 -26.18 -10.12
N GLY A 8 -0.52 -26.09 -10.86
CA GLY A 8 0.07 -27.19 -11.64
C GLY A 8 1.57 -26.96 -11.88
N PRO A 9 2.36 -28.02 -12.11
CA PRO A 9 3.79 -27.87 -12.40
C PRO A 9 3.99 -27.20 -13.77
N PHE A 10 4.84 -26.17 -13.83
CA PHE A 10 5.18 -25.48 -15.07
C PHE A 10 6.38 -26.13 -15.77
N GLU A 11 6.28 -26.30 -17.09
CA GLU A 11 7.39 -26.73 -17.92
C GLU A 11 8.29 -25.55 -18.32
N LEU A 12 9.55 -25.84 -18.68
CA LEU A 12 10.47 -24.82 -19.20
C LEU A 12 9.93 -24.09 -20.44
N ALA A 13 9.17 -24.81 -21.27
CA ALA A 13 8.54 -24.26 -22.47
C ALA A 13 7.41 -23.26 -22.14
N ASP A 14 6.74 -23.39 -21.00
CA ASP A 14 5.68 -22.46 -20.59
C ASP A 14 6.21 -21.05 -20.39
N ARG A 15 7.39 -20.91 -19.79
CA ARG A 15 8.05 -19.61 -19.58
C ARG A 15 8.42 -18.94 -20.90
N GLN A 16 8.84 -19.70 -21.90
CA GLN A 16 9.17 -19.18 -23.23
C GLN A 16 7.91 -18.70 -23.95
N ARG A 17 6.86 -19.53 -23.96
CA ARG A 17 5.56 -19.16 -24.53
C ARG A 17 5.02 -17.91 -23.83
N TYR A 18 5.10 -17.84 -22.51
CA TYR A 18 4.49 -16.76 -21.74
C TYR A 18 5.21 -15.45 -22.02
N ARG A 19 6.55 -15.49 -22.10
CA ARG A 19 7.34 -14.32 -22.49
C ARG A 19 6.98 -13.83 -23.90
N ALA A 20 6.77 -14.75 -24.86
CA ALA A 20 6.34 -14.37 -26.20
C ALA A 20 4.95 -13.71 -26.19
N LYS A 21 3.99 -14.29 -25.46
CA LYS A 21 2.63 -13.76 -25.35
C LYS A 21 2.57 -12.43 -24.57
N LEU A 22 3.39 -12.27 -23.53
CA LEU A 22 3.59 -11.01 -22.82
C LEU A 22 4.14 -9.92 -23.76
N GLY A 23 5.06 -10.26 -24.66
CA GLY A 23 5.51 -9.36 -25.72
C GLY A 23 4.37 -8.93 -26.65
N ARG A 24 3.51 -9.87 -27.07
CA ARG A 24 2.29 -9.55 -27.86
C ARG A 24 1.34 -8.65 -27.09
N CYS A 25 1.16 -8.86 -25.78
CA CYS A 25 0.36 -7.99 -24.93
C CYS A 25 0.93 -6.57 -24.86
N LEU A 26 2.25 -6.42 -24.75
CA LEU A 26 2.91 -5.11 -24.74
C LEU A 26 2.70 -4.38 -26.09
N THR A 27 2.82 -5.08 -27.21
CA THR A 27 2.48 -4.54 -28.53
C THR A 27 0.99 -4.18 -28.65
N GLY A 28 0.10 -4.98 -28.04
CA GLY A 28 -1.32 -4.66 -27.95
C GLY A 28 -1.59 -3.38 -27.18
N LEU A 29 -0.91 -3.19 -26.04
CA LEU A 29 -0.96 -1.95 -25.26
C LEU A 29 -0.46 -0.75 -26.08
N GLU A 30 0.67 -0.89 -26.78
CA GLU A 30 1.20 0.16 -27.66
C GLU A 30 0.17 0.59 -28.73
N ARG A 31 -0.49 -0.38 -29.38
CA ARG A 31 -1.56 -0.10 -30.35
C ARG A 31 -2.74 0.61 -29.73
N LEU A 32 -3.23 0.15 -28.57
CA LEU A 32 -4.33 0.81 -27.85
C LEU A 32 -4.02 2.27 -27.52
N LEU A 33 -2.77 2.55 -27.15
CA LEU A 33 -2.28 3.91 -26.85
C LEU A 33 -2.23 4.77 -28.12
N ALA A 34 -1.64 4.24 -29.20
CA ALA A 34 -1.53 4.94 -30.49
C ALA A 34 -2.88 5.22 -31.14
N GLU A 35 -3.81 4.26 -31.07
CA GLU A 35 -5.18 4.35 -31.61
C GLU A 35 -6.13 5.12 -30.68
N LYS A 36 -5.66 5.57 -29.50
CA LYS A 36 -6.43 6.34 -28.50
C LYS A 36 -7.74 5.65 -28.08
N ARG A 37 -7.67 4.34 -27.84
CA ARG A 37 -8.85 3.49 -27.53
C ARG A 37 -9.27 3.49 -26.05
N PHE A 38 -8.63 4.31 -25.23
CA PHE A 38 -8.88 4.39 -23.79
C PHE A 38 -10.11 5.25 -23.44
N ASP A 39 -10.69 4.95 -22.28
CA ASP A 39 -11.77 5.71 -21.68
C ASP A 39 -11.41 7.19 -21.51
N ARG A 40 -12.43 8.04 -21.55
CA ARG A 40 -12.28 9.48 -21.31
C ARG A 40 -12.06 9.76 -19.82
N PRO A 41 -11.52 10.94 -19.45
CA PRO A 41 -11.36 11.29 -18.05
C PRO A 41 -12.71 11.25 -17.32
N LYS A 42 -12.84 10.37 -16.33
CA LYS A 42 -14.03 10.28 -15.45
C LYS A 42 -13.76 10.74 -14.01
N ASN A 43 -12.49 11.01 -13.66
CA ASN A 43 -12.04 11.38 -12.31
C ASN A 43 -12.52 10.38 -11.25
N LEU A 44 -12.42 9.08 -11.56
CA LEU A 44 -12.78 8.02 -10.62
C LEU A 44 -11.60 7.69 -9.71
N MET A 45 -11.91 7.53 -8.44
CA MET A 45 -11.04 6.95 -7.44
C MET A 45 -11.54 5.57 -7.02
N GLY A 46 -10.64 4.73 -6.53
CA GLY A 46 -10.94 3.48 -5.85
C GLY A 46 -10.09 3.36 -4.58
N LEU A 47 -10.56 2.57 -3.61
CA LEU A 47 -9.88 2.42 -2.33
C LEU A 47 -9.98 0.96 -1.87
N GLU A 48 -8.84 0.38 -1.51
CA GLU A 48 -8.72 -0.97 -0.95
C GLU A 48 -8.10 -0.85 0.45
N ILE A 49 -8.60 -1.61 1.43
CA ILE A 49 -8.08 -1.63 2.80
C ILE A 49 -7.83 -3.07 3.22
N GLU A 50 -6.60 -3.37 3.62
CA GLU A 50 -6.24 -4.63 4.25
C GLU A 50 -6.45 -4.54 5.77
N LEU A 51 -6.95 -5.62 6.36
CA LEU A 51 -7.45 -5.69 7.73
C LEU A 51 -6.81 -6.89 8.44
N ASN A 52 -6.54 -6.74 9.74
CA ASN A 52 -6.11 -7.83 10.60
C ASN A 52 -7.27 -8.36 11.45
N LEU A 53 -7.25 -9.66 11.74
CA LEU A 53 -8.13 -10.34 12.68
C LEU A 53 -7.43 -10.51 14.03
N VAL A 54 -8.06 -9.97 15.07
CA VAL A 54 -7.49 -9.95 16.43
C VAL A 54 -8.49 -10.45 17.46
N GLY A 55 -8.00 -11.12 18.50
CA GLY A 55 -8.80 -11.49 19.66
C GLY A 55 -8.99 -10.34 20.63
N SER A 56 -9.86 -10.54 21.62
CA SER A 56 -10.03 -9.60 22.75
C SER A 56 -8.78 -9.48 23.63
N ASP A 57 -7.87 -10.44 23.54
CA ASP A 57 -6.53 -10.43 24.15
C ASP A 57 -5.53 -9.55 23.38
N GLY A 58 -5.85 -9.14 22.15
CA GLY A 58 -4.96 -8.42 21.25
C GLY A 58 -4.05 -9.32 20.42
N MET A 59 -4.24 -10.64 20.44
CA MET A 59 -3.44 -11.60 19.67
C MET A 59 -4.08 -11.86 18.30
N PRO A 60 -3.30 -12.23 17.26
CA PRO A 60 -3.85 -12.58 15.95
C PRO A 60 -4.84 -13.75 16.01
N ARG A 61 -5.74 -13.81 15.02
CA ARG A 61 -6.71 -14.91 14.83
C ARG A 61 -6.65 -15.43 13.40
N MET A 62 -6.23 -16.68 13.22
CA MET A 62 -6.10 -17.38 11.93
C MET A 62 -7.47 -17.86 11.40
N LEU A 63 -8.43 -16.94 11.26
CA LEU A 63 -9.85 -17.27 11.04
C LEU A 63 -10.46 -16.59 9.79
N ASN A 64 -9.65 -16.14 8.83
CA ASN A 64 -10.16 -15.36 7.69
C ASN A 64 -11.24 -16.06 6.88
N GLY A 65 -11.11 -17.37 6.60
CA GLY A 65 -12.12 -18.15 5.89
C GLY A 65 -13.45 -18.17 6.64
N GLU A 66 -13.42 -18.48 7.95
CA GLU A 66 -14.61 -18.51 8.80
C GLU A 66 -15.29 -17.14 8.96
N VAL A 67 -14.50 -16.07 9.00
CA VAL A 67 -15.00 -14.69 9.06
C VAL A 67 -15.62 -14.29 7.72
N LEU A 68 -14.97 -14.61 6.59
CA LEU A 68 -15.49 -14.32 5.25
C LEU A 68 -16.81 -15.04 4.96
N GLU A 69 -16.93 -16.30 5.37
CA GLU A 69 -18.19 -17.05 5.26
C GLU A 69 -19.34 -16.35 6.01
N ARG A 70 -19.05 -15.73 7.15
CA ARG A 70 -20.04 -14.98 7.95
C ARG A 70 -20.33 -13.58 7.42
N ILE A 71 -19.33 -12.90 6.87
CA ILE A 71 -19.51 -11.61 6.19
C ILE A 71 -20.38 -11.80 4.95
N ALA A 72 -20.13 -12.86 4.16
CA ALA A 72 -20.88 -13.24 2.97
C ALA A 72 -21.07 -12.10 1.96
N SER A 73 -20.10 -11.20 1.86
CA SER A 73 -20.06 -10.12 0.85
C SER A 73 -18.92 -10.37 -0.14
N ARG A 74 -19.12 -9.94 -1.40
CA ARG A 74 -18.10 -9.97 -2.44
C ARG A 74 -17.08 -8.85 -2.31
N ASP A 75 -17.37 -7.85 -1.48
CA ASP A 75 -16.47 -6.72 -1.24
C ASP A 75 -15.28 -7.13 -0.37
N PHE A 76 -15.41 -8.26 0.35
CA PHE A 76 -14.36 -8.81 1.20
C PHE A 76 -13.74 -10.05 0.56
N GLN A 77 -12.41 -10.14 0.62
CA GLN A 77 -11.66 -11.30 0.15
C GLN A 77 -10.55 -11.70 1.12
N THR A 78 -10.03 -12.91 0.93
CA THR A 78 -8.83 -13.37 1.62
C THR A 78 -7.64 -12.53 1.19
N GLU A 79 -6.75 -12.24 2.12
CA GLU A 79 -5.38 -11.86 1.82
C GLU A 79 -4.43 -13.06 1.98
N LEU A 80 -3.11 -12.87 1.83
CA LEU A 80 -2.12 -13.95 1.84
C LEU A 80 -2.22 -14.90 3.04
N ALA A 81 -2.53 -14.39 4.24
CA ALA A 81 -2.50 -15.18 5.48
C ALA A 81 -3.87 -15.31 6.14
N MET A 82 -4.01 -16.35 6.96
CA MET A 82 -5.27 -16.66 7.63
C MET A 82 -5.73 -15.61 8.64
N PHE A 83 -4.88 -14.66 9.03
CA PHE A 83 -5.24 -13.58 9.95
C PHE A 83 -5.60 -12.26 9.26
N ASN A 84 -5.52 -12.16 7.93
CA ASN A 84 -5.82 -10.93 7.22
C ASN A 84 -6.91 -11.09 6.16
N LEU A 85 -7.55 -9.96 5.89
CA LEU A 85 -8.65 -9.77 4.94
C LEU A 85 -8.39 -8.50 4.13
N GLU A 86 -9.04 -8.38 2.99
CA GLU A 86 -9.12 -7.11 2.27
C GLU A 86 -10.59 -6.74 2.05
N VAL A 87 -10.89 -5.44 2.14
CA VAL A 87 -12.14 -4.86 1.64
C VAL A 87 -11.87 -3.93 0.45
N ASN A 88 -12.64 -4.11 -0.62
CA ASN A 88 -12.65 -3.25 -1.81
C ASN A 88 -13.83 -2.29 -1.72
N ILE A 89 -13.57 -0.98 -1.77
CA ILE A 89 -14.60 0.04 -1.81
C ILE A 89 -14.96 0.34 -3.27
N ALA A 90 -16.24 0.50 -3.54
CA ALA A 90 -16.72 0.79 -4.88
C ALA A 90 -16.08 2.08 -5.43
N PRO A 91 -15.89 2.21 -6.75
CA PRO A 91 -15.32 3.44 -7.31
C PRO A 91 -16.23 4.66 -7.13
N HIS A 92 -15.65 5.80 -6.73
CA HIS A 92 -16.37 7.07 -6.59
C HIS A 92 -15.78 8.15 -7.49
N ARG A 93 -16.61 9.11 -7.90
CA ARG A 93 -16.12 10.35 -8.51
C ARG A 93 -15.51 11.23 -7.43
N LEU A 94 -14.33 11.79 -7.70
CA LEU A 94 -13.68 12.78 -6.84
C LEU A 94 -14.34 14.16 -6.99
N ASP A 95 -15.55 14.32 -6.45
CA ASP A 95 -16.29 15.59 -6.45
C ASP A 95 -17.26 15.71 -5.26
N GLY A 96 -17.65 16.94 -4.93
CA GLY A 96 -18.63 17.27 -3.89
C GLY A 96 -18.26 16.72 -2.51
N ARG A 97 -19.21 16.07 -1.85
CA ARG A 97 -19.08 15.45 -0.52
C ARG A 97 -18.60 13.98 -0.61
N VAL A 98 -17.61 13.71 -1.46
CA VAL A 98 -17.11 12.33 -1.69
C VAL A 98 -16.48 11.73 -0.44
N PHE A 99 -15.74 12.51 0.35
CA PHE A 99 -14.98 12.00 1.49
C PHE A 99 -15.89 11.66 2.68
N ASP A 100 -16.92 12.47 2.93
CA ASP A 100 -17.94 12.16 3.93
C ASP A 100 -18.71 10.88 3.57
N ARG A 101 -19.10 10.71 2.30
CA ARG A 101 -19.75 9.48 1.81
C ARG A 101 -18.86 8.26 1.96
N LEU A 102 -17.59 8.36 1.58
CA LEU A 102 -16.61 7.29 1.74
C LEU A 102 -16.41 6.93 3.21
N ALA A 103 -16.31 7.93 4.10
CA ALA A 103 -16.15 7.69 5.52
C ALA A 103 -17.32 6.89 6.10
N GLU A 104 -18.56 7.24 5.75
CA GLU A 104 -19.76 6.51 6.19
C GLU A 104 -19.84 5.09 5.60
N GLU A 105 -19.48 4.92 4.32
CA GLU A 105 -19.44 3.60 3.67
C GLU A 105 -18.43 2.67 4.35
N ILE A 106 -17.20 3.17 4.57
CA ILE A 106 -16.13 2.40 5.23
C ILE A 106 -16.52 2.09 6.68
N ARG A 107 -17.01 3.08 7.46
CA ARG A 107 -17.47 2.84 8.84
C ARG A 107 -18.55 1.76 8.90
N THR A 108 -19.52 1.83 7.99
CA THR A 108 -20.63 0.86 7.93
C THR A 108 -20.12 -0.54 7.59
N SER A 109 -19.26 -0.64 6.57
CA SER A 109 -18.67 -1.90 6.11
C SER A 109 -17.80 -2.55 7.20
N LEU A 110 -16.91 -1.78 7.83
CA LEU A 110 -16.04 -2.26 8.91
C LEU A 110 -16.84 -2.63 10.16
N ALA A 111 -17.86 -1.85 10.54
CA ALA A 111 -18.72 -2.19 11.68
C ALA A 111 -19.51 -3.48 11.41
N TYR A 112 -19.95 -3.71 10.17
CA TYR A 112 -20.59 -4.98 9.78
C TYR A 112 -19.60 -6.14 9.88
N ALA A 113 -18.41 -6.02 9.27
CA ALA A 113 -17.37 -7.04 9.32
C ALA A 113 -16.92 -7.34 10.75
N HIS A 114 -16.75 -6.32 11.60
CA HIS A 114 -16.37 -6.49 13.00
C HIS A 114 -17.43 -7.27 13.79
N ARG A 115 -18.73 -6.97 13.61
CA ARG A 115 -19.80 -7.76 14.24
C ARG A 115 -19.79 -9.22 13.78
N LYS A 116 -19.53 -9.47 12.50
CA LYS A 116 -19.44 -10.83 11.93
C LYS A 116 -18.23 -11.60 12.39
N ALA A 117 -17.08 -10.94 12.52
CA ALA A 117 -15.89 -11.53 13.13
C ALA A 117 -16.14 -11.90 14.61
N GLY A 118 -16.90 -11.08 15.34
CA GLY A 118 -17.24 -11.31 16.74
C GLY A 118 -18.05 -12.59 16.99
N GLU A 119 -18.72 -13.14 15.97
CA GLU A 119 -19.42 -14.44 16.06
C GLU A 119 -18.44 -15.64 16.16
N VAL A 120 -17.13 -15.43 15.99
CA VAL A 120 -16.04 -16.42 16.14
C VAL A 120 -14.86 -15.91 16.98
N ASP A 121 -15.15 -15.05 17.98
CA ASP A 121 -14.13 -14.54 18.90
C ASP A 121 -12.95 -13.81 18.21
N ALA A 122 -13.23 -13.17 17.07
CA ALA A 122 -12.32 -12.31 16.34
C ALA A 122 -12.89 -10.89 16.20
N GLY A 123 -12.01 -9.92 15.96
CA GLY A 123 -12.35 -8.52 15.69
C GLY A 123 -11.51 -8.01 14.53
N ILE A 124 -12.04 -7.00 13.84
CA ILE A 124 -11.36 -6.31 12.74
C ILE A 124 -10.45 -5.21 13.30
N LEU A 125 -9.22 -5.12 12.79
CA LEU A 125 -8.24 -4.09 13.13
C LEU A 125 -7.53 -3.54 11.88
N MET A 126 -7.58 -2.22 11.67
CA MET A 126 -6.79 -1.52 10.65
C MET A 126 -5.47 -1.04 11.25
N ILE A 127 -4.36 -1.72 10.94
CA ILE A 127 -3.04 -1.38 11.48
C ILE A 127 -1.95 -1.89 10.56
N GLY A 128 -0.93 -1.08 10.24
CA GLY A 128 0.09 -1.44 9.24
C GLY A 128 0.77 -2.79 9.50
N ILE A 129 1.31 -2.99 10.70
CA ILE A 129 1.76 -4.31 11.19
C ILE A 129 1.14 -4.50 12.57
N LEU A 130 0.51 -5.66 12.81
CA LEU A 130 -0.02 -6.02 14.11
C LEU A 130 1.15 -6.28 15.09
N PRO A 131 1.30 -5.50 16.19
CA PRO A 131 2.47 -5.59 17.08
C PRO A 131 2.65 -6.93 17.79
N THR A 132 1.59 -7.71 17.89
CA THR A 132 1.52 -9.03 18.53
C THR A 132 1.76 -10.19 17.57
N LEU A 133 1.96 -9.95 16.26
CA LEU A 133 2.40 -11.01 15.35
C LEU A 133 3.81 -11.47 15.73
N ASP A 134 3.99 -12.78 15.83
CA ASP A 134 5.29 -13.43 15.98
C ASP A 134 5.63 -14.24 14.71
N ARG A 135 6.87 -14.73 14.64
CA ARG A 135 7.37 -15.53 13.53
C ARG A 135 6.58 -16.82 13.36
N ASP A 136 6.11 -17.39 14.47
CA ASP A 136 5.34 -18.63 14.48
C ASP A 136 3.94 -18.45 13.87
N ASP A 137 3.46 -17.20 13.79
CA ASP A 137 2.22 -16.83 13.08
C ASP A 137 2.44 -16.72 11.56
N LEU A 138 3.65 -16.37 11.11
CA LEU A 138 3.99 -16.10 9.71
C LEU A 138 4.73 -17.28 9.05
N VAL A 139 4.07 -18.44 9.06
CA VAL A 139 4.55 -19.69 8.46
C VAL A 139 3.64 -20.18 7.35
N SER A 140 4.15 -21.03 6.44
CA SER A 140 3.37 -21.53 5.30
C SER A 140 2.05 -22.21 5.67
N SER A 141 1.96 -22.82 6.86
CA SER A 141 0.72 -23.47 7.33
C SER A 141 -0.39 -22.48 7.66
N ASN A 142 -0.06 -21.19 7.83
CA ASN A 142 -1.01 -20.12 8.09
C ASN A 142 -1.27 -19.27 6.83
N LEU A 143 -0.85 -19.72 5.65
CA LEU A 143 -1.28 -19.12 4.39
C LEU A 143 -2.76 -19.42 4.15
N SER A 144 -3.48 -18.46 3.57
CA SER A 144 -4.86 -18.66 3.15
C SER A 144 -4.98 -19.85 2.20
N ALA A 145 -6.07 -20.61 2.35
CA ALA A 145 -6.34 -21.81 1.56
C ALA A 145 -6.79 -21.48 0.12
N VAL A 146 -5.89 -20.83 -0.65
CA VAL A 146 -6.09 -20.43 -2.05
C VAL A 146 -4.85 -20.85 -2.84
N ASP A 147 -5.03 -21.69 -3.85
CA ASP A 147 -3.97 -22.26 -4.71
C ASP A 147 -2.95 -21.23 -5.22
N ARG A 148 -3.43 -20.02 -5.53
CA ARG A 148 -2.61 -18.89 -5.98
C ARG A 148 -1.49 -18.55 -4.99
N TYR A 149 -1.78 -18.51 -3.69
CA TYR A 149 -0.81 -18.10 -2.67
C TYR A 149 0.27 -19.16 -2.46
N THR A 150 -0.13 -20.44 -2.42
CA THR A 150 0.81 -21.57 -2.39
C THR A 150 1.71 -21.56 -3.62
N LEU A 151 1.13 -21.38 -4.81
CA LEU A 151 1.90 -21.33 -6.04
C LEU A 151 2.87 -20.14 -6.08
N LEU A 152 2.44 -18.97 -5.63
CA LEU A 152 3.30 -17.78 -5.55
C LEU A 152 4.46 -18.00 -4.59
N ASN A 153 4.19 -18.55 -3.40
CA ASN A 153 5.21 -18.96 -2.44
C ASN A 153 6.25 -19.87 -3.11
N ASP A 154 5.79 -20.95 -3.74
CA ASP A 154 6.68 -21.95 -4.34
C ASP A 154 7.53 -21.35 -5.46
N GLN A 155 6.97 -20.45 -6.29
CA GLN A 155 7.71 -19.80 -7.37
C GLN A 155 8.73 -18.78 -6.87
N ILE A 156 8.43 -18.01 -5.82
CA ILE A 156 9.39 -17.05 -5.24
C ILE A 156 10.50 -17.80 -4.51
N VAL A 157 10.18 -18.82 -3.71
CA VAL A 157 11.17 -19.68 -3.03
C VAL A 157 12.07 -20.37 -4.06
N ALA A 158 11.50 -20.95 -5.11
CA ALA A 158 12.28 -21.59 -6.17
C ALA A 158 13.15 -20.60 -6.95
N ALA A 159 12.68 -19.36 -7.16
CA ALA A 159 13.47 -18.30 -7.79
C ALA A 159 14.61 -17.81 -6.90
N ARG A 160 14.40 -17.75 -5.58
CA ARG A 160 15.42 -17.39 -4.59
C ARG A 160 16.48 -18.49 -4.43
N GLY A 161 16.04 -19.75 -4.32
CA GLY A 161 16.91 -20.92 -4.18
C GLY A 161 17.47 -21.15 -2.77
N GLU A 162 17.06 -20.37 -1.78
CA GLU A 162 17.47 -20.42 -0.37
C GLU A 162 16.41 -19.76 0.53
N ASP A 163 16.58 -19.83 1.85
CA ASP A 163 15.72 -19.13 2.80
C ASP A 163 15.86 -17.60 2.69
N PHE A 164 14.79 -16.87 2.97
CA PHE A 164 14.81 -15.42 3.06
C PHE A 164 15.46 -15.01 4.39
N VAL A 165 16.44 -14.10 4.31
CA VAL A 165 17.03 -13.44 5.48
C VAL A 165 16.31 -12.12 5.70
N LEU A 166 15.70 -11.97 6.87
CA LEU A 166 15.18 -10.70 7.36
C LEU A 166 16.24 -10.08 8.27
N ASP A 167 16.73 -8.92 7.88
CA ASP A 167 17.76 -8.15 8.58
C ASP A 167 17.37 -6.66 8.54
N ILE A 168 16.75 -6.19 9.61
CA ILE A 168 16.19 -4.83 9.69
C ILE A 168 16.76 -4.13 10.93
N GLU A 169 17.62 -3.14 10.69
CA GLU A 169 18.20 -2.28 11.71
C GLU A 169 17.36 -1.00 11.87
N GLY A 170 16.75 -0.83 13.05
CA GLY A 170 15.93 0.32 13.43
C GLY A 170 16.26 0.79 14.85
N VAL A 171 15.23 1.11 15.65
CA VAL A 171 15.40 1.38 17.09
C VAL A 171 16.03 0.17 17.80
N GLU A 172 15.53 -1.02 17.47
CA GLU A 172 16.15 -2.31 17.75
C GLU A 172 16.63 -2.96 16.44
N HIS A 173 17.32 -4.08 16.55
CA HIS A 173 17.77 -4.87 15.40
C HIS A 173 17.04 -6.21 15.38
N LEU A 174 16.47 -6.55 14.23
CA LEU A 174 15.83 -7.84 13.97
C LEU A 174 16.65 -8.62 12.94
N THR A 175 17.08 -9.83 13.30
CA THR A 175 17.64 -10.81 12.36
C THR A 175 16.92 -12.14 12.50
N CYS A 176 16.34 -12.66 11.43
CA CYS A 176 15.77 -14.00 11.38
C CYS A 176 15.71 -14.55 9.95
N THR A 177 15.36 -15.82 9.82
CA THR A 177 15.16 -16.48 8.52
C THR A 177 13.73 -16.95 8.37
N SER A 178 13.25 -17.01 7.12
CA SER A 178 11.96 -17.59 6.75
C SER A 178 12.14 -18.50 5.54
N GLY A 179 11.54 -19.69 5.59
CA GLY A 179 11.47 -20.61 4.44
C GLY A 179 10.31 -20.32 3.48
N SER A 180 9.60 -19.21 3.67
CA SER A 180 8.39 -18.87 2.90
C SER A 180 8.21 -17.36 2.77
N ILE A 181 7.32 -16.94 1.86
CA ILE A 181 6.95 -15.53 1.69
C ILE A 181 6.00 -15.02 2.79
N ALA A 182 5.50 -15.89 3.67
CA ALA A 182 4.49 -15.56 4.68
C ALA A 182 4.76 -14.29 5.51
N PRO A 183 6.02 -13.90 5.83
CA PRO A 183 6.28 -12.62 6.50
C PRO A 183 5.74 -11.38 5.78
N GLU A 184 5.57 -11.41 4.45
CA GLU A 184 4.96 -10.28 3.72
C GLU A 184 3.52 -10.01 4.18
N ALA A 185 2.79 -11.03 4.64
CA ALA A 185 1.38 -10.92 5.04
C ALA A 185 1.17 -10.00 6.25
N ALA A 186 2.22 -9.73 7.03
CA ALA A 186 2.14 -8.75 8.11
C ALA A 186 1.93 -7.32 7.59
N CYS A 187 2.19 -7.04 6.31
CA CYS A 187 2.18 -5.71 5.73
C CYS A 187 0.81 -5.31 5.22
N THR A 188 -0.11 -4.91 6.12
CA THR A 188 -1.42 -4.41 5.67
C THR A 188 -1.38 -2.94 5.26
N SER A 189 -2.16 -2.58 4.24
CA SER A 189 -2.09 -1.30 3.54
C SER A 189 -3.46 -0.67 3.30
N VAL A 190 -3.44 0.62 3.00
CA VAL A 190 -4.51 1.30 2.26
C VAL A 190 -3.98 1.60 0.87
N GLN A 191 -4.72 1.19 -0.15
CA GLN A 191 -4.34 1.39 -1.54
C GLN A 191 -5.32 2.35 -2.20
N LEU A 192 -4.78 3.38 -2.86
CA LEU A 192 -5.55 4.46 -3.48
C LEU A 192 -5.40 4.39 -5.00
N HIS A 193 -6.52 4.28 -5.71
CA HIS A 193 -6.52 4.22 -7.18
C HIS A 193 -6.98 5.55 -7.74
N LEU A 194 -6.32 6.03 -8.79
CA LEU A 194 -6.77 7.16 -9.59
C LEU A 194 -6.87 6.74 -11.06
N GLN A 195 -8.07 6.80 -11.64
CA GLN A 195 -8.24 6.61 -13.07
C GLN A 195 -7.65 7.81 -13.82
N VAL A 196 -6.80 7.54 -14.81
CA VAL A 196 -6.08 8.55 -15.59
C VAL A 196 -6.17 8.25 -17.08
N THR A 197 -6.07 9.29 -17.89
CA THR A 197 -5.88 9.14 -19.33
C THR A 197 -4.41 8.87 -19.66
N PRO A 198 -4.10 8.21 -20.79
CA PRO A 198 -2.72 8.03 -21.26
C PRO A 198 -1.88 9.31 -21.22
N ASP A 199 -2.41 10.42 -21.75
CA ASP A 199 -1.69 11.70 -21.84
C ASP A 199 -1.34 12.32 -20.48
N ARG A 200 -2.07 11.98 -19.41
CA ARG A 200 -1.84 12.50 -18.05
C ARG A 200 -1.11 11.49 -17.16
N PHE A 201 -0.89 10.27 -17.64
CA PHE A 201 -0.41 9.17 -16.81
C PHE A 201 0.94 9.51 -16.16
N ALA A 202 1.91 9.97 -16.96
CA ALA A 202 3.26 10.25 -16.50
C ALA A 202 3.30 11.36 -15.44
N ASP A 203 2.52 12.42 -15.63
CA ASP A 203 2.47 13.55 -14.69
C ASP A 203 1.87 13.12 -13.35
N VAL A 204 0.76 12.37 -13.38
CA VAL A 204 0.14 11.84 -12.16
C VAL A 204 1.05 10.83 -11.47
N TRP A 205 1.68 9.94 -12.22
CA TRP A 205 2.65 8.97 -11.69
C TRP A 205 3.83 9.66 -11.01
N ASN A 206 4.48 10.59 -11.70
CA ASN A 206 5.67 11.27 -11.18
C ASN A 206 5.31 12.15 -9.97
N ALA A 207 4.13 12.78 -9.97
CA ALA A 207 3.61 13.48 -8.79
C ALA A 207 3.44 12.52 -7.61
N ALA A 208 2.76 11.38 -7.81
CA ALA A 208 2.55 10.36 -6.79
C ALA A 208 3.87 9.77 -6.26
N GLN A 209 4.85 9.57 -7.13
CA GLN A 209 6.17 9.07 -6.76
C GLN A 209 6.97 10.11 -5.97
N ALA A 210 6.90 11.40 -6.34
CA ALA A 210 7.59 12.48 -5.65
C ALA A 210 7.11 12.67 -4.20
N VAL A 211 5.82 12.43 -3.93
CA VAL A 211 5.22 12.61 -2.60
C VAL A 211 5.07 11.32 -1.79
N ALA A 212 5.57 10.19 -2.30
CA ALA A 212 5.53 8.91 -1.60
C ALA A 212 6.14 9.00 -0.19
N ALA A 213 7.31 9.63 -0.06
CA ALA A 213 7.98 9.85 1.23
C ALA A 213 7.12 10.67 2.21
N VAL A 214 6.44 11.69 1.72
CA VAL A 214 5.59 12.56 2.55
C VAL A 214 4.39 11.79 3.09
N GLN A 215 3.75 10.99 2.24
CA GLN A 215 2.64 10.12 2.65
C GLN A 215 3.07 9.14 3.74
N VAL A 216 4.23 8.49 3.57
CA VAL A 216 4.80 7.59 4.59
C VAL A 216 5.07 8.35 5.89
N ALA A 217 5.75 9.50 5.83
CA ALA A 217 6.09 10.27 7.04
C ALA A 217 4.85 10.63 7.88
N VAL A 218 3.80 11.15 7.24
CA VAL A 218 2.56 11.58 7.92
C VAL A 218 1.64 10.41 8.28
N GLY A 219 1.73 9.31 7.52
CA GLY A 219 0.85 8.15 7.63
C GLY A 219 1.43 6.95 8.38
N ALA A 220 2.70 6.96 8.78
CA ALA A 220 3.38 5.79 9.34
C ALA A 220 2.62 5.14 10.50
N ASN A 221 2.50 3.81 10.47
CA ASN A 221 1.67 3.05 11.40
C ASN A 221 2.13 1.60 11.60
N SER A 222 3.42 1.31 11.43
CA SER A 222 3.96 -0.05 11.59
C SER A 222 5.33 -0.10 12.32
N PRO A 223 5.43 0.43 13.56
CA PRO A 223 6.69 0.51 14.28
C PRO A 223 7.23 -0.81 14.84
N PHE A 224 6.39 -1.84 14.94
CA PHE A 224 6.75 -3.11 15.56
C PHE A 224 6.71 -4.26 14.55
N LEU A 225 7.66 -5.19 14.68
CA LEU A 225 7.69 -6.45 13.95
C LEU A 225 8.32 -7.54 14.84
N PHE A 226 7.65 -8.67 15.01
CA PHE A 226 8.11 -9.79 15.85
C PHE A 226 8.57 -9.34 17.25
N GLY A 227 7.76 -8.47 17.85
CA GLY A 227 8.00 -7.90 19.17
C GLY A 227 9.17 -6.91 19.28
N ARG A 228 9.82 -6.52 18.18
CA ARG A 228 10.88 -5.50 18.13
C ARG A 228 10.36 -4.17 17.62
N GLU A 229 10.76 -3.07 18.24
CA GLU A 229 10.58 -1.74 17.66
C GLU A 229 11.65 -1.50 16.59
N LEU A 230 11.25 -1.21 15.36
CA LEU A 230 12.17 -1.08 14.23
C LEU A 230 12.08 0.32 13.60
N TRP A 231 11.53 0.42 12.39
CA TRP A 231 11.34 1.68 11.66
C TRP A 231 9.95 2.22 11.97
N ARG A 232 9.69 3.52 11.82
CA ARG A 232 8.30 4.02 11.99
C ARG A 232 7.33 3.40 11.00
N GLU A 233 7.82 3.04 9.82
CA GLU A 233 7.12 2.25 8.82
C GLU A 233 7.99 1.06 8.40
N SER A 234 7.84 -0.09 9.07
CA SER A 234 8.63 -1.31 8.81
C SER A 234 8.13 -2.18 7.67
N ARG A 235 6.93 -1.92 7.12
CA ARG A 235 6.41 -2.71 6.00
C ARG A 235 7.33 -2.69 4.78
N PRO A 236 7.88 -1.55 4.32
CA PRO A 236 8.73 -1.52 3.13
C PRO A 236 9.98 -2.41 3.21
N PRO A 237 10.84 -2.33 4.24
CA PRO A 237 11.97 -3.24 4.34
C PRO A 237 11.54 -4.71 4.54
N LEU A 238 10.48 -4.97 5.31
CA LEU A 238 9.95 -6.32 5.51
C LEU A 238 9.48 -6.94 4.19
N PHE A 239 8.60 -6.24 3.47
CA PHE A 239 8.03 -6.71 2.21
C PHE A 239 9.13 -6.94 1.17
N GLN A 240 10.11 -6.03 1.08
CA GLN A 240 11.24 -6.19 0.17
C GLN A 240 12.03 -7.46 0.47
N GLN A 241 12.41 -7.69 1.73
CA GLN A 241 13.26 -8.82 2.10
C GLN A 241 12.50 -10.16 2.06
N ALA A 242 11.22 -10.18 2.45
CA ALA A 242 10.37 -11.37 2.46
C ALA A 242 9.99 -11.88 1.05
N THR A 243 10.13 -11.03 0.02
CA THR A 243 9.79 -11.37 -1.37
C THR A 243 10.99 -11.29 -2.33
N ASP A 244 12.20 -11.11 -1.80
CA ASP A 244 13.38 -10.91 -2.63
C ASP A 244 13.83 -12.20 -3.29
N THR A 245 13.55 -12.34 -4.58
CA THR A 245 13.98 -13.49 -5.40
C THR A 245 15.49 -13.51 -5.68
N ARG A 246 16.27 -12.52 -5.24
CA ARG A 246 17.70 -12.40 -5.56
C ARG A 246 18.57 -12.97 -4.43
N PRO A 247 19.37 -14.03 -4.65
CA PRO A 247 20.43 -14.40 -3.71
C PRO A 247 21.49 -13.28 -3.63
N PRO A 248 22.35 -13.27 -2.59
CA PRO A 248 23.34 -12.22 -2.35
C PRO A 248 24.20 -11.85 -3.57
N GLU A 249 24.55 -12.83 -4.41
CA GLU A 249 25.34 -12.62 -5.62
C GLU A 249 24.59 -11.76 -6.65
N LEU A 250 23.28 -11.99 -6.83
CA LEU A 250 22.46 -11.19 -7.74
C LEU A 250 22.21 -9.79 -7.19
N GLN A 251 22.09 -9.64 -5.87
CA GLN A 251 22.03 -8.33 -5.23
C GLN A 251 23.32 -7.54 -5.48
N ALA A 252 24.48 -8.17 -5.29
CA ALA A 252 25.79 -7.56 -5.54
C ALA A 252 26.02 -7.18 -7.02
N GLN A 253 25.39 -7.90 -7.96
CA GLN A 253 25.41 -7.58 -9.40
C GLN A 253 24.46 -6.44 -9.79
N GLY A 254 23.66 -5.91 -8.85
CA GLY A 254 22.67 -4.87 -9.15
C GLY A 254 21.44 -5.38 -9.91
N VAL A 255 21.12 -6.67 -9.80
CA VAL A 255 19.82 -7.19 -10.27
C VAL A 255 18.72 -6.50 -9.47
N ARG A 256 17.64 -6.11 -10.15
CA ARG A 256 16.58 -5.28 -9.56
C ARG A 256 15.66 -6.14 -8.68
N PRO A 257 15.31 -5.68 -7.47
CA PRO A 257 14.31 -6.37 -6.66
C PRO A 257 12.94 -6.27 -7.32
N ARG A 258 12.06 -7.23 -7.04
CA ARG A 258 10.65 -7.16 -7.47
C ARG A 258 9.87 -6.12 -6.69
N THR A 259 10.23 -5.94 -5.43
CA THR A 259 9.72 -4.88 -4.56
C THR A 259 10.62 -3.67 -4.70
N TRP A 260 10.14 -2.60 -5.35
CA TRP A 260 11.02 -1.51 -5.76
C TRP A 260 10.29 -0.17 -5.94
N PHE A 261 10.96 0.91 -5.52
CA PHE A 261 10.58 2.31 -5.76
C PHE A 261 10.71 2.77 -7.23
N GLY A 262 11.67 2.22 -8.00
CA GLY A 262 12.02 2.62 -9.36
C GLY A 262 13.44 3.20 -9.49
N GLU A 263 13.85 3.58 -10.72
CA GLU A 263 15.16 4.21 -11.01
C GLU A 263 15.09 5.54 -11.79
N ARG A 264 13.90 5.97 -12.23
CA ARG A 264 13.73 7.17 -13.04
C ARG A 264 12.31 7.70 -13.01
N TRP A 265 12.16 8.99 -13.31
CA TRP A 265 10.88 9.56 -13.70
C TRP A 265 10.44 8.98 -15.05
N VAL A 266 9.13 8.78 -15.22
CA VAL A 266 8.57 8.17 -16.43
C VAL A 266 7.98 9.21 -17.37
N THR A 267 7.82 8.83 -18.63
CA THR A 267 7.20 9.63 -19.69
C THR A 267 5.88 9.03 -20.19
N SER A 268 5.61 7.77 -19.87
CA SER A 268 4.35 7.10 -20.22
C SER A 268 4.05 5.90 -19.32
N ALA A 269 2.83 5.37 -19.39
CA ALA A 269 2.49 4.07 -18.77
C ALA A 269 3.27 2.90 -19.41
N TYR A 270 3.57 3.01 -20.71
CA TYR A 270 4.29 1.99 -21.47
C TYR A 270 5.67 1.74 -20.87
N ASP A 271 6.38 2.80 -20.43
CA ASP A 271 7.72 2.71 -19.82
C ASP A 271 7.76 1.69 -18.67
N LEU A 272 6.68 1.59 -17.89
CA LEU A 272 6.59 0.71 -16.72
C LEU A 272 6.23 -0.74 -17.10
N PHE A 273 5.35 -0.94 -18.08
CA PHE A 273 5.02 -2.28 -18.56
C PHE A 273 6.17 -2.89 -19.38
N GLU A 274 6.87 -2.08 -20.18
CA GLU A 274 8.10 -2.48 -20.86
C GLU A 274 9.19 -2.83 -19.84
N GLU A 275 9.35 -2.00 -18.80
CA GLU A 275 10.28 -2.29 -17.71
C GLU A 275 9.99 -3.66 -17.07
N ASN A 276 8.71 -3.99 -16.87
CA ASN A 276 8.33 -5.26 -16.29
C ASN A 276 8.77 -6.46 -17.16
N LEU A 277 8.55 -6.37 -18.48
CA LEU A 277 8.98 -7.38 -19.45
C LEU A 277 10.51 -7.49 -19.52
N ARG A 278 11.21 -6.35 -19.44
CA ARG A 278 12.66 -6.28 -19.62
C ARG A 278 13.44 -6.86 -18.45
N TYR A 279 13.02 -6.60 -17.20
CA TYR A 279 13.84 -6.92 -16.03
C TYR A 279 13.33 -8.09 -15.19
N PHE A 280 12.05 -8.43 -15.22
CA PHE A 280 11.50 -9.45 -14.32
C PHE A 280 11.09 -10.72 -15.07
N PRO A 281 11.64 -11.89 -14.71
CA PRO A 281 11.11 -13.16 -15.17
C PRO A 281 9.65 -13.36 -14.74
N PRO A 282 8.77 -13.99 -15.54
CA PRO A 282 7.43 -14.36 -15.08
C PRO A 282 7.48 -15.38 -13.94
N LEU A 283 6.80 -15.12 -12.83
CA LEU A 283 6.65 -16.09 -11.74
C LEU A 283 5.52 -17.08 -12.03
N LEU A 284 4.42 -16.61 -12.62
CA LEU A 284 3.22 -17.39 -12.88
C LEU A 284 2.97 -17.44 -14.41
N PRO A 285 3.62 -18.37 -15.16
CA PRO A 285 3.50 -18.47 -16.61
C PRO A 285 2.17 -19.13 -17.03
N ILE A 286 1.05 -18.56 -16.61
CA ILE A 286 -0.32 -19.02 -16.88
C ILE A 286 -0.83 -18.31 -18.13
N HIS A 287 -1.34 -19.08 -19.08
CA HIS A 287 -1.77 -18.54 -20.36
C HIS A 287 -3.28 -18.41 -20.39
N ASP A 288 -3.75 -17.27 -20.88
CA ASP A 288 -5.12 -17.14 -21.35
C ASP A 288 -5.24 -17.72 -22.77
N ASP A 289 -6.46 -18.03 -23.23
CA ASP A 289 -6.70 -18.48 -24.60
C ASP A 289 -6.77 -17.31 -25.59
N GLU A 290 -7.04 -16.08 -25.11
CA GLU A 290 -7.16 -14.86 -25.92
C GLU A 290 -5.83 -14.51 -26.61
N GLU A 291 -5.88 -14.30 -27.93
CA GLU A 291 -4.76 -13.74 -28.69
C GLU A 291 -4.93 -12.22 -28.86
N PRO A 292 -4.15 -11.38 -28.14
CA PRO A 292 -4.48 -9.96 -27.96
C PRO A 292 -4.42 -9.13 -29.24
N LEU A 293 -3.57 -9.51 -30.21
CA LEU A 293 -3.45 -8.80 -31.48
C LEU A 293 -4.60 -9.14 -32.43
N ASP A 294 -5.08 -10.38 -32.40
CA ASP A 294 -6.18 -10.85 -33.24
C ASP A 294 -7.48 -10.17 -32.78
N VAL A 295 -7.70 -10.07 -31.47
CA VAL A 295 -8.81 -9.29 -30.87
C VAL A 295 -8.76 -7.83 -31.33
N LEU A 296 -7.58 -7.20 -31.36
CA LEU A 296 -7.45 -5.82 -31.84
C LEU A 296 -7.77 -5.69 -33.33
N ASP A 297 -7.31 -6.63 -34.16
CA ASP A 297 -7.54 -6.63 -35.61
C ASP A 297 -9.03 -6.82 -35.95
N GLU A 298 -9.77 -7.55 -35.12
CA GLU A 298 -11.23 -7.68 -35.19
C GLU A 298 -11.98 -6.46 -34.62
N GLY A 299 -11.26 -5.47 -34.11
CA GLY A 299 -11.83 -4.24 -33.54
C GLY A 299 -12.27 -4.38 -32.07
N GLY A 300 -11.97 -5.49 -31.40
CA GLY A 300 -12.18 -5.72 -29.97
C GLY A 300 -11.15 -5.02 -29.08
N ILE A 301 -11.31 -5.19 -27.76
CA ILE A 301 -10.38 -4.71 -26.72
C ILE A 301 -9.83 -5.93 -25.98
N PRO A 302 -8.53 -6.24 -26.07
CA PRO A 302 -7.96 -7.40 -25.42
C PRO A 302 -7.82 -7.19 -23.91
N SER A 303 -8.01 -8.26 -23.15
CA SER A 303 -7.80 -8.31 -21.70
C SER A 303 -6.34 -8.05 -21.28
N LEU A 304 -5.39 -8.36 -22.18
CA LEU A 304 -3.94 -8.33 -21.91
C LEU A 304 -3.57 -9.16 -20.67
N ALA A 305 -4.19 -10.33 -20.50
CA ALA A 305 -4.11 -11.16 -19.30
C ALA A 305 -2.68 -11.42 -18.82
N GLU A 306 -1.74 -11.81 -19.69
CA GLU A 306 -0.35 -12.07 -19.30
C GLU A 306 0.35 -10.80 -18.79
N LEU A 307 0.06 -9.64 -19.39
CA LEU A 307 0.63 -8.35 -18.95
C LEU A 307 0.08 -7.93 -17.59
N VAL A 308 -1.22 -8.10 -17.36
CA VAL A 308 -1.88 -7.80 -16.08
C VAL A 308 -1.38 -8.75 -14.98
N LEU A 309 -1.31 -10.05 -15.26
CA LEU A 309 -0.83 -11.06 -14.31
C LEU A 309 0.64 -10.83 -13.96
N HIS A 310 1.51 -10.61 -14.95
CA HIS A 310 2.93 -10.35 -14.72
C HIS A 310 3.14 -9.10 -13.86
N ASN A 311 2.43 -8.01 -14.19
CA ASN A 311 2.45 -6.77 -13.41
C ASN A 311 1.96 -6.98 -11.96
N GLY A 312 1.02 -7.90 -11.73
CA GLY A 312 0.57 -8.30 -10.40
C GLY A 312 1.63 -9.00 -9.54
N THR A 313 2.77 -9.40 -10.11
CA THR A 313 3.90 -10.06 -9.41
C THR A 313 5.17 -9.20 -9.34
N VAL A 314 5.01 -7.90 -9.60
CA VAL A 314 6.04 -6.86 -9.42
C VAL A 314 5.47 -5.82 -8.45
N TYR A 315 6.07 -5.74 -7.26
CA TYR A 315 5.50 -5.06 -6.11
C TYR A 315 6.03 -3.63 -5.98
N ARG A 316 5.55 -2.75 -6.84
CA ARG A 316 5.90 -1.33 -6.80
C ARG A 316 5.05 -0.57 -5.80
N TRP A 317 5.60 0.50 -5.22
CA TRP A 317 4.88 1.37 -4.29
C TRP A 317 3.83 2.28 -4.96
N ASN A 318 4.02 2.61 -6.24
CA ASN A 318 2.96 3.02 -7.15
C ASN A 318 2.90 1.97 -8.27
N ARG A 319 1.73 1.49 -8.67
CA ARG A 319 1.58 0.42 -9.67
C ARG A 319 0.77 0.92 -10.87
N PRO A 320 1.23 0.68 -12.12
CA PRO A 320 0.43 0.98 -13.30
C PRO A 320 -0.64 -0.09 -13.41
N VAL A 321 -1.88 0.30 -13.68
CA VAL A 321 -2.97 -0.66 -13.85
C VAL A 321 -3.62 -0.45 -15.21
N TYR A 322 -3.64 -1.52 -16.00
CA TYR A 322 -4.53 -1.67 -17.14
C TYR A 322 -5.77 -2.43 -16.68
N GLY A 323 -6.95 -1.97 -17.06
CA GLY A 323 -8.21 -2.65 -16.78
C GLY A 323 -9.26 -2.34 -17.83
N ILE A 324 -10.33 -3.13 -17.84
CA ILE A 324 -11.47 -2.96 -18.75
C ILE A 324 -12.73 -2.78 -17.91
N ALA A 325 -13.53 -1.78 -18.23
CA ALA A 325 -14.85 -1.55 -17.64
C ALA A 325 -15.85 -1.27 -18.76
N ASP A 326 -16.97 -1.99 -18.76
CA ASP A 326 -18.01 -1.88 -19.78
C ASP A 326 -17.47 -2.01 -21.23
N GLY A 327 -16.48 -2.89 -21.42
CA GLY A 327 -15.83 -3.11 -22.72
C GLY A 327 -14.84 -2.02 -23.14
N VAL A 328 -14.53 -1.04 -22.27
CA VAL A 328 -13.62 0.07 -22.55
C VAL A 328 -12.37 -0.04 -21.68
N PRO A 329 -11.14 0.04 -22.26
CA PRO A 329 -9.92 -0.02 -21.48
C PRO A 329 -9.67 1.30 -20.76
N HIS A 330 -9.09 1.24 -19.57
CA HIS A 330 -8.69 2.39 -18.78
C HIS A 330 -7.34 2.15 -18.11
N LEU A 331 -6.67 3.24 -17.74
CA LEU A 331 -5.45 3.22 -16.95
C LEU A 331 -5.73 3.76 -15.55
N ARG A 332 -5.03 3.21 -14.56
CA ARG A 332 -4.99 3.77 -13.20
C ARG A 332 -3.56 3.86 -12.69
N VAL A 333 -3.32 4.86 -11.86
CA VAL A 333 -2.20 4.86 -10.91
C VAL A 333 -2.74 4.34 -9.59
N GLU A 334 -2.18 3.25 -9.10
CA GLU A 334 -2.49 2.69 -7.79
C GLU A 334 -1.35 3.01 -6.82
N ASN A 335 -1.62 3.83 -5.82
CA ASN A 335 -0.68 4.18 -4.75
C ASN A 335 -0.84 3.21 -3.58
N ARG A 336 0.27 2.60 -3.14
CA ARG A 336 0.30 1.49 -2.17
C ARG A 336 1.20 1.77 -0.97
N VAL A 337 1.59 3.03 -0.74
CA VAL A 337 2.59 3.39 0.28
C VAL A 337 2.02 3.41 1.69
N LEU A 338 0.72 3.70 1.83
CA LEU A 338 0.10 3.94 3.13
C LEU A 338 -0.17 2.63 3.88
N PRO A 339 0.09 2.57 5.20
CA PRO A 339 -0.36 1.48 6.05
C PRO A 339 -1.87 1.56 6.27
N ALA A 340 -2.48 0.44 6.66
CA ALA A 340 -3.87 0.44 7.12
C ALA A 340 -4.04 1.30 8.40
N GLY A 341 -5.17 2.01 8.50
CA GLY A 341 -5.60 2.75 9.70
C GLY A 341 -4.88 4.10 9.93
N PRO A 342 -4.86 4.63 11.18
CA PRO A 342 -5.44 4.04 12.38
C PRO A 342 -6.97 4.04 12.45
N THR A 343 -7.62 5.10 11.97
CA THR A 343 -9.09 5.21 11.94
C THR A 343 -9.59 5.45 10.52
N VAL A 344 -10.91 5.32 10.31
CA VAL A 344 -11.53 5.74 9.04
C VAL A 344 -11.27 7.23 8.78
N THR A 345 -11.36 8.06 9.82
CA THR A 345 -11.06 9.50 9.74
C THR A 345 -9.62 9.72 9.27
N ASP A 346 -8.68 8.94 9.78
CA ASP A 346 -7.27 9.02 9.41
C ASP A 346 -7.00 8.54 7.97
N VAL A 347 -7.66 7.47 7.54
CA VAL A 347 -7.60 6.94 6.16
C VAL A 347 -8.11 7.97 5.17
N ILE A 348 -9.25 8.60 5.46
CA ILE A 348 -9.84 9.62 4.58
C ILE A 348 -9.00 10.91 4.59
N ALA A 349 -8.39 11.28 5.73
CA ALA A 349 -7.43 12.39 5.77
C ALA A 349 -6.22 12.16 4.84
N ASN A 350 -5.64 10.96 4.88
CA ASN A 350 -4.55 10.60 3.97
C ASN A 350 -5.02 10.60 2.49
N THR A 351 -6.23 10.11 2.24
CA THR A 351 -6.86 10.05 0.92
C THR A 351 -7.06 11.45 0.32
N ALA A 352 -7.64 12.37 1.10
CA ALA A 352 -7.86 13.76 0.69
C ALA A 352 -6.54 14.48 0.40
N PHE A 353 -5.54 14.31 1.28
CA PHE A 353 -4.22 14.87 1.07
C PHE A 353 -3.55 14.35 -0.20
N TYR A 354 -3.54 13.03 -0.41
CA TYR A 354 -2.95 12.41 -1.60
C TYR A 354 -3.58 12.95 -2.89
N TYR A 355 -4.91 12.86 -3.04
CA TYR A 355 -5.57 13.27 -4.28
C TYR A 355 -5.48 14.77 -4.53
N GLY A 356 -5.47 15.60 -3.49
CA GLY A 356 -5.22 17.04 -3.60
C GLY A 356 -3.81 17.33 -4.09
N VAL A 357 -2.79 16.84 -3.39
CA VAL A 357 -1.39 17.13 -3.72
C VAL A 357 -1.01 16.60 -5.10
N VAL A 358 -1.39 15.36 -5.42
CA VAL A 358 -1.09 14.76 -6.73
C VAL A 358 -1.73 15.55 -7.86
N ARG A 359 -2.97 16.03 -7.66
CA ARG A 359 -3.64 16.87 -8.66
C ARG A 359 -2.89 18.17 -8.91
N ALA A 360 -2.51 18.88 -7.85
CA ALA A 360 -1.80 20.14 -7.98
C ALA A 360 -0.42 19.96 -8.60
N LEU A 361 0.36 18.97 -8.15
CA LEU A 361 1.70 18.69 -8.67
C LEU A 361 1.70 18.22 -10.13
N ALA A 362 0.71 17.41 -10.53
CA ALA A 362 0.57 16.94 -11.91
C ALA A 362 0.23 18.08 -12.89
N GLU A 363 -0.27 19.22 -12.40
CA GLU A 363 -0.66 20.37 -13.22
C GLU A 363 0.27 21.58 -13.04
N GLU A 364 1.36 21.42 -12.30
CA GLU A 364 2.37 22.46 -12.15
C GLU A 364 3.01 22.81 -13.50
N SER A 365 3.08 24.11 -13.80
CA SER A 365 3.77 24.61 -15.01
C SER A 365 5.26 24.25 -15.05
N ARG A 366 5.89 24.08 -13.90
CA ARG A 366 7.27 23.58 -13.76
C ARG A 366 7.27 22.37 -12.83
N PRO A 367 7.03 21.16 -13.36
CA PRO A 367 6.77 19.99 -12.53
C PRO A 367 7.88 19.67 -11.55
N VAL A 368 7.52 19.17 -10.36
CA VAL A 368 8.45 18.86 -9.28
C VAL A 368 9.57 17.89 -9.69
N TRP A 369 9.27 16.88 -10.52
CA TRP A 369 10.25 15.90 -11.01
C TRP A 369 11.30 16.48 -11.98
N THR A 370 11.09 17.69 -12.50
CA THR A 370 12.13 18.43 -13.24
C THR A 370 13.11 19.18 -12.32
N ARG A 371 12.79 19.24 -11.03
CA ARG A 371 13.50 20.01 -10.00
C ARG A 371 14.04 19.13 -8.86
N LEU A 372 13.44 17.95 -8.67
CA LEU A 372 13.82 16.93 -7.71
C LEU A 372 14.50 15.79 -8.46
N PRO A 373 15.80 15.51 -8.21
CA PRO A 373 16.45 14.32 -8.74
C PRO A 373 15.74 13.05 -8.26
N PHE A 374 15.64 12.03 -9.13
CA PHE A 374 14.89 10.81 -8.80
C PHE A 374 15.50 10.07 -7.61
N GLU A 375 16.84 10.02 -7.56
CA GLU A 375 17.60 9.42 -6.47
C GLU A 375 17.32 10.11 -5.12
N ALA A 376 17.03 11.41 -5.12
CA ALA A 376 16.62 12.12 -3.92
C ALA A 376 15.19 11.73 -3.50
N ALA A 377 14.27 11.54 -4.44
CA ALA A 377 12.92 11.04 -4.13
C ALA A 377 12.95 9.60 -3.57
N ALA A 378 13.83 8.74 -4.12
CA ALA A 378 14.03 7.39 -3.61
C ALA A 378 14.65 7.39 -2.20
N ALA A 379 15.70 8.18 -1.98
CA ALA A 379 16.32 8.31 -0.65
C ALA A 379 15.33 8.89 0.39
N ASN A 380 14.51 9.88 -0.01
CA ASN A 380 13.45 10.41 0.84
C ASN A 380 12.46 9.34 1.29
N PHE A 381 12.13 8.38 0.42
CA PHE A 381 11.22 7.29 0.76
C PHE A 381 11.80 6.43 1.89
N ASP A 382 13.06 6.00 1.77
CA ASP A 382 13.73 5.23 2.82
C ASP A 382 13.86 6.01 4.13
N THR A 383 14.23 7.30 4.05
CA THR A 383 14.29 8.19 5.22
C THR A 383 12.93 8.34 5.89
N ALA A 384 11.86 8.54 5.13
CA ALA A 384 10.51 8.62 5.66
C ALA A 384 10.03 7.31 6.30
N CYS A 385 10.40 6.16 5.71
CA CYS A 385 10.06 4.88 6.30
C CYS A 385 10.74 4.69 7.66
N ARG A 386 12.03 5.03 7.75
CA ARG A 386 12.83 4.92 8.97
C ARG A 386 12.34 5.87 10.06
N ASP A 387 12.24 7.16 9.74
CA ASP A 387 12.10 8.23 10.73
C ASP A 387 10.64 8.70 10.91
N GLY A 388 9.74 8.30 10.01
CA GLY A 388 8.32 8.66 10.06
C GLY A 388 8.11 10.17 10.01
N ILE A 389 7.26 10.70 10.89
CA ILE A 389 6.85 12.10 10.89
C ILE A 389 8.00 13.07 11.23
N ASP A 390 9.08 12.57 11.82
CA ASP A 390 10.28 13.34 12.15
C ASP A 390 11.32 13.36 11.02
N ALA A 391 11.03 12.73 9.88
CA ALA A 391 11.92 12.66 8.73
C ALA A 391 12.32 14.04 8.20
N ARG A 392 13.57 14.16 7.74
CA ARG A 392 14.09 15.32 7.02
C ARG A 392 14.29 14.94 5.56
N LEU A 393 13.59 15.62 4.66
CA LEU A 393 13.49 15.25 3.26
C LEU A 393 14.21 16.27 2.37
N VAL A 394 14.75 15.82 1.25
CA VAL A 394 15.32 16.66 0.20
C VAL A 394 14.19 17.12 -0.73
N TRP A 395 13.96 18.43 -0.83
CA TRP A 395 12.90 19.01 -1.66
C TRP A 395 13.39 20.22 -2.47
N PRO A 396 12.80 20.53 -3.64
CA PRO A 396 13.17 21.73 -4.40
C PRO A 396 13.03 23.02 -3.58
N ARG A 397 13.98 23.95 -3.71
CA ARG A 397 13.89 25.27 -3.08
C ARG A 397 12.75 26.10 -3.67
N ARG A 398 12.14 26.95 -2.83
CA ARG A 398 11.22 28.00 -3.26
C ARG A 398 11.94 29.12 -4.00
N GLY A 399 11.31 29.65 -5.03
CA GLY A 399 11.76 30.85 -5.75
C GLY A 399 12.71 30.59 -6.92
N ARG A 400 13.41 31.64 -7.36
CA ARG A 400 14.25 31.62 -8.58
C ARG A 400 15.59 30.88 -8.40
N LEU A 401 16.01 30.64 -7.17
CA LEU A 401 17.22 29.87 -6.90
C LEU A 401 16.92 28.39 -7.15
N GLY A 402 17.64 27.79 -8.10
CA GLY A 402 17.53 26.37 -8.40
C GLY A 402 18.07 25.47 -7.28
N GLY A 403 17.88 24.17 -7.46
CA GLY A 403 18.39 23.12 -6.58
C GLY A 403 17.46 22.72 -5.45
N THR A 404 17.94 21.79 -4.62
CA THR A 404 17.19 21.19 -3.51
C THR A 404 17.74 21.62 -2.15
N THR A 405 16.91 21.51 -1.12
CA THR A 405 17.27 21.73 0.28
C THR A 405 16.71 20.58 1.13
N GLU A 406 17.36 20.33 2.25
CA GLU A 406 16.80 19.48 3.29
C GLU A 406 15.77 20.27 4.10
N ILE A 407 14.62 19.67 4.41
CA ILE A 407 13.50 20.27 5.13
C ILE A 407 12.77 19.21 5.95
N ASP A 408 12.33 19.56 7.17
CA ASP A 408 11.51 18.67 8.00
C ASP A 408 10.20 18.33 7.27
N ALA A 409 9.78 17.06 7.29
CA ALA A 409 8.57 16.60 6.61
C ALA A 409 7.33 17.41 7.02
N VAL A 410 7.17 17.67 8.32
CA VAL A 410 6.05 18.47 8.84
C VAL A 410 6.06 19.92 8.34
N THR A 411 7.24 20.52 8.14
CA THR A 411 7.36 21.87 7.62
C THR A 411 7.05 21.89 6.12
N LEU A 412 7.57 20.92 5.37
CA LEU A 412 7.23 20.75 3.96
C LEU A 412 5.72 20.56 3.75
N VAL A 413 5.10 19.71 4.55
CA VAL A 413 3.65 19.48 4.49
C VAL A 413 2.87 20.75 4.77
N ARG A 414 3.15 21.41 5.89
CA ARG A 414 2.34 22.56 6.33
C ARG A 414 2.54 23.79 5.46
N ASP A 415 3.77 24.08 5.09
CA ASP A 415 4.07 25.33 4.40
C ASP A 415 3.82 25.21 2.89
N GLU A 416 3.98 24.01 2.30
CA GLU A 416 3.91 23.79 0.84
C GLU A 416 2.79 22.87 0.40
N LEU A 417 2.74 21.65 0.95
CA LEU A 417 1.91 20.62 0.36
C LEU A 417 0.44 20.72 0.77
N LEU A 418 0.11 21.21 1.97
CA LEU A 418 -1.27 21.47 2.38
C LEU A 418 -1.93 22.56 1.52
N PRO A 419 -1.29 23.71 1.25
CA PRO A 419 -1.80 24.67 0.27
C PRO A 419 -2.02 24.08 -1.13
N LEU A 420 -1.11 23.21 -1.59
CA LEU A 420 -1.28 22.50 -2.86
C LEU A 420 -2.42 21.48 -2.80
N ALA A 421 -2.59 20.78 -1.68
CA ALA A 421 -3.67 19.83 -1.46
C ALA A 421 -5.03 20.54 -1.53
N GLU A 422 -5.16 21.69 -0.86
CA GLU A 422 -6.35 22.53 -0.89
C GLU A 422 -6.70 22.92 -2.33
N ALA A 423 -5.74 23.50 -3.06
CA ALA A 423 -5.94 23.92 -4.45
C ALA A 423 -6.28 22.74 -5.38
N GLY A 424 -5.68 21.58 -5.16
CA GLY A 424 -5.97 20.37 -5.94
C GLY A 424 -7.36 19.80 -5.66
N LEU A 425 -7.80 19.79 -4.39
CA LEU A 425 -9.15 19.38 -4.01
C LEU A 425 -10.21 20.34 -4.55
N ASP A 426 -9.93 21.64 -4.56
CA ASP A 426 -10.78 22.65 -5.22
C ASP A 426 -10.88 22.41 -6.73
N ALA A 427 -9.76 22.08 -7.37
CA ALA A 427 -9.73 21.75 -8.80
C ALA A 427 -10.50 20.46 -9.13
N TRP A 428 -10.60 19.53 -8.19
CA TRP A 428 -11.50 18.38 -8.29
C TRP A 428 -12.97 18.75 -8.09
N GLY A 429 -13.26 19.87 -7.42
CA GLY A 429 -14.62 20.27 -7.03
C GLY A 429 -15.10 19.57 -5.76
N VAL A 430 -14.18 19.20 -4.86
CA VAL A 430 -14.53 18.71 -3.51
C VAL A 430 -15.08 19.87 -2.68
N GLU A 431 -16.13 19.59 -1.91
CA GLU A 431 -16.76 20.62 -1.08
C GLU A 431 -15.82 21.10 0.03
N PRO A 432 -15.75 22.41 0.33
CA PRO A 432 -14.88 22.94 1.39
C PRO A 432 -15.06 22.27 2.75
N ALA A 433 -16.27 21.83 3.10
CA ALA A 433 -16.52 21.13 4.36
C ALA A 433 -15.73 19.81 4.49
N ASP A 434 -15.66 19.01 3.43
CA ASP A 434 -14.87 17.77 3.40
C ASP A 434 -13.37 18.10 3.38
N ARG A 435 -12.98 19.01 2.48
CA ARG A 435 -11.60 19.46 2.30
C ARG A 435 -10.98 19.98 3.60
N ASP A 436 -11.64 20.94 4.26
CA ASP A 436 -11.12 21.62 5.45
C ASP A 436 -11.05 20.68 6.65
N LEU A 437 -12.04 19.79 6.81
CA LEU A 437 -12.05 18.79 7.87
C LEU A 437 -10.84 17.85 7.74
N TYR A 438 -10.66 17.24 6.58
CA TYR A 438 -9.66 16.18 6.39
C TYR A 438 -8.24 16.72 6.24
N LEU A 439 -8.05 17.89 5.60
CA LEU A 439 -6.75 18.56 5.59
C LEU A 439 -6.39 19.12 6.99
N GLY A 440 -7.39 19.52 7.78
CA GLY A 440 -7.19 19.91 9.18
C GLY A 440 -6.63 18.79 10.05
N VAL A 441 -7.04 17.54 9.82
CA VAL A 441 -6.46 16.36 10.50
C VAL A 441 -4.98 16.22 10.18
N ILE A 442 -4.58 16.42 8.92
CA ILE A 442 -3.16 16.36 8.50
C ILE A 442 -2.34 17.48 9.14
N ASP A 443 -2.86 18.72 9.16
CA ASP A 443 -2.19 19.84 9.83
C ASP A 443 -1.98 19.58 11.32
N GLU A 444 -3.00 19.08 12.03
CA GLU A 444 -2.88 18.77 13.47
C GLU A 444 -1.91 17.62 13.74
N ARG A 445 -1.88 16.56 12.90
CA ARG A 445 -0.82 15.54 12.97
C ARG A 445 0.56 16.15 12.85
N CYS A 446 0.78 17.03 11.87
CA CYS A 446 2.06 17.70 11.67
C CYS A 446 2.43 18.65 12.81
N ARG A 447 1.47 19.41 13.36
CA ARG A 447 1.70 20.31 14.51
C ARG A 447 2.10 19.55 15.77
N ARG A 448 1.45 18.41 16.01
CA ARG A 448 1.69 17.57 17.19
C ARG A 448 2.82 16.55 16.99
N ARG A 449 3.31 16.40 15.75
CA ARG A 449 4.21 15.31 15.34
C ARG A 449 3.67 13.94 15.76
N ALA A 450 2.37 13.72 15.51
CA ALA A 450 1.65 12.53 15.93
C ALA A 450 1.05 11.78 14.74
N ASN A 451 1.39 10.51 14.60
CA ASN A 451 0.79 9.52 13.72
C ASN A 451 0.66 8.16 14.46
N GLY A 452 0.15 7.14 13.77
CA GLY A 452 -0.03 5.80 14.33
C GLY A 452 1.23 5.20 14.93
N ALA A 453 2.37 5.33 14.23
CA ALA A 453 3.64 4.79 14.70
C ALA A 453 4.15 5.47 15.97
N THR A 454 4.07 6.81 16.03
CA THR A 454 4.48 7.56 17.23
C THR A 454 3.60 7.22 18.44
N TRP A 455 2.28 7.08 18.24
CA TRP A 455 1.36 6.74 19.33
C TRP A 455 1.60 5.32 19.85
N GLN A 456 1.79 4.35 18.94
CA GLN A 456 2.09 2.96 19.31
C GLN A 456 3.38 2.86 20.12
N ALA A 457 4.47 3.48 19.65
CA ALA A 457 5.76 3.46 20.34
C ALA A 457 5.68 4.12 21.73
N ALA A 458 5.07 5.31 21.83
CA ALA A 458 4.93 6.02 23.09
C ALA A 458 4.09 5.23 24.12
N THR A 459 2.96 4.66 23.68
CA THR A 459 2.08 3.85 24.54
C THR A 459 2.78 2.57 25.01
N PHE A 460 3.53 1.91 24.13
CA PHE A 460 4.32 0.73 24.46
C PHE A 460 5.40 1.03 25.50
N HIS A 461 6.19 2.09 25.31
CA HIS A 461 7.23 2.45 26.28
C HIS A 461 6.64 2.81 27.65
N GLN A 462 5.53 3.55 27.69
CA GLN A 462 4.88 3.86 28.96
C GLN A 462 4.37 2.59 29.67
N ALA A 463 3.84 1.61 28.94
CA ALA A 463 3.45 0.33 29.51
C ALA A 463 4.65 -0.45 30.11
N LEU A 464 5.82 -0.40 29.45
CA LEU A 464 7.06 -0.96 30.00
C LEU A 464 7.50 -0.23 31.29
N GLU A 465 7.43 1.10 31.31
CA GLU A 465 7.77 1.91 32.48
C GLU A 465 6.84 1.62 33.67
N GLN A 466 5.59 1.24 33.40
CA GLN A 466 4.61 0.77 34.40
C GLN A 466 4.85 -0.68 34.87
N GLY A 467 5.87 -1.36 34.35
CA GLY A 467 6.32 -2.67 34.80
C GLY A 467 5.71 -3.87 34.06
N LEU A 468 5.01 -3.66 32.94
CA LEU A 468 4.56 -4.77 32.10
C LEU A 468 5.76 -5.43 31.41
N SER A 469 5.69 -6.74 31.21
CA SER A 469 6.61 -7.43 30.30
C SER A 469 6.40 -6.93 28.86
N ARG A 470 7.40 -7.12 28.00
CA ARG A 470 7.31 -6.72 26.58
C ARG A 470 6.09 -7.30 25.87
N GLU A 471 5.87 -8.60 25.99
CA GLU A 471 4.70 -9.27 25.40
C GLU A 471 3.38 -8.69 25.92
N ALA A 472 3.28 -8.49 27.25
CA ALA A 472 2.10 -7.91 27.87
C ALA A 472 1.88 -6.45 27.43
N ALA A 473 2.95 -5.67 27.26
CA ALA A 473 2.90 -4.29 26.79
C ALA A 473 2.45 -4.19 25.32
N LEU A 474 2.92 -5.07 24.43
CA LEU A 474 2.48 -5.14 23.03
C LEU A 474 1.00 -5.52 22.94
N ALA A 475 0.57 -6.54 23.69
CA ALA A 475 -0.83 -6.95 23.74
C ALA A 475 -1.73 -5.84 24.31
N ALA A 476 -1.30 -5.16 25.39
CA ALA A 476 -2.04 -4.04 25.96
C ALA A 476 -2.13 -2.84 25.02
N THR A 477 -1.04 -2.50 24.33
CA THR A 477 -1.01 -1.45 23.31
C THR A 477 -1.96 -1.79 22.16
N THR A 478 -1.97 -3.04 21.70
CA THR A 478 -2.85 -3.52 20.63
C THR A 478 -4.33 -3.45 21.02
N ARG A 479 -4.68 -3.89 22.24
CA ARG A 479 -6.05 -3.75 22.75
C ARG A 479 -6.47 -2.29 22.83
N ARG A 480 -5.60 -1.42 23.36
CA ARG A 480 -5.87 0.02 23.46
C ARG A 480 -6.03 0.68 22.09
N TYR A 481 -5.20 0.29 21.13
CA TYR A 481 -5.31 0.73 19.75
C TYR A 481 -6.66 0.33 19.15
N SER A 482 -7.08 -0.93 19.36
CA SER A 482 -8.37 -1.44 18.88
C SER A 482 -9.54 -0.63 19.45
N GLU A 483 -9.55 -0.35 20.75
CA GLU A 483 -10.57 0.49 21.38
C GLU A 483 -10.66 1.88 20.72
N LEU A 484 -9.52 2.57 20.60
CA LEU A 484 -9.46 3.93 20.06
C LEU A 484 -9.80 3.97 18.57
N MET A 485 -9.39 2.96 17.80
CA MET A 485 -9.77 2.81 16.41
C MET A 485 -11.30 2.79 16.25
N HIS A 486 -11.99 2.00 17.07
CA HIS A 486 -13.45 1.85 16.98
C HIS A 486 -14.20 3.09 17.47
N LEU A 487 -13.60 3.93 18.33
CA LEU A 487 -14.15 5.25 18.67
C LEU A 487 -14.09 6.22 17.48
N GLY A 488 -13.11 6.06 16.59
CA GLY A 488 -13.06 6.76 15.29
C GLY A 488 -12.49 8.18 15.31
N GLU A 489 -12.05 8.66 16.47
CA GLU A 489 -11.31 9.92 16.61
C GLU A 489 -9.93 9.81 15.94
N PRO A 490 -9.41 10.86 15.28
CA PRO A 490 -8.14 10.80 14.58
C PRO A 490 -6.96 10.64 15.55
N VAL A 491 -5.94 9.89 15.15
CA VAL A 491 -4.84 9.46 16.05
C VAL A 491 -4.12 10.59 16.81
N HIS A 492 -4.07 11.80 16.27
CA HIS A 492 -3.43 12.95 16.93
C HIS A 492 -4.18 13.45 18.19
N THR A 493 -5.42 12.99 18.40
CA THR A 493 -6.22 13.28 19.61
C THR A 493 -6.15 12.17 20.66
N TRP A 494 -5.59 11.01 20.31
CA TRP A 494 -5.56 9.86 21.19
C TRP A 494 -4.71 10.13 22.43
N PRO A 495 -5.19 9.75 23.63
CA PRO A 495 -4.36 9.80 24.83
C PRO A 495 -3.25 8.75 24.69
N VAL A 496 -2.02 9.14 25.04
CA VAL A 496 -0.88 8.22 25.14
C VAL A 496 -1.00 7.45 26.45
N GLY A 497 -0.81 6.14 26.38
CA GLY A 497 -0.80 5.26 27.55
C GLY A 497 -2.00 4.35 27.70
N LEU A 498 -1.86 3.43 28.66
CA LEU A 498 -2.94 2.55 29.08
C LEU A 498 -3.86 3.27 30.08
N PRO A 499 -5.18 3.00 30.07
CA PRO A 499 -6.09 3.51 31.10
C PRO A 499 -5.61 3.09 32.50
N GLU A 500 -5.72 3.99 33.48
CA GLU A 500 -5.51 3.58 34.87
C GLU A 500 -6.54 2.48 35.24
N PRO A 501 -6.13 1.46 36.02
CA PRO A 501 -7.09 0.49 36.54
C PRO A 501 -8.16 1.25 37.32
N ALA A 502 -9.44 1.04 36.99
CA ALA A 502 -10.52 1.63 37.77
C ALA A 502 -10.32 1.23 39.25
N PRO A 503 -10.32 2.20 40.20
CA PRO A 503 -10.17 1.85 41.61
C PRO A 503 -11.30 0.89 41.99
N LEU A 504 -10.93 -0.28 42.50
CA LEU A 504 -11.87 -1.24 43.07
C LEU A 504 -12.52 -0.55 44.28
N GLY A 505 -13.73 -0.01 44.06
CA GLY A 505 -14.56 0.62 45.07
C GLY A 505 -15.22 -0.39 46.00
#